data_AF-A0A6A8LQX2-F1
#
_entry.id   AF-A0A6A8LQX2-F1
#
_cell.length_a   1.000
_cell.length_b   1.000
_cell.length_c   1.000
_cell.angle_alpha   90.00
_cell.angle_beta   90.00
_cell.angle_gamma   90.00
#
_symmetry.space_group_name_H-M   'P 1'
#
loop_
_entity.id
_entity.type
_entity.pdbx_description
1 polymer ?
#
loop_
_entity_poly.entity_id
_entity_poly.type
_entity_poly.pdbx_seq_one_letter_code
_entity_poly.pdbx_strand_id
1 'polypeptide(L)'
;NYVHSYFESKESHEKFLEDNKKSLFKYGNPEKGIKKDFVKGDEMIKVLDEDEAFRNIYMPGDKEVIVSGNLFGHKWKGKIDSLVLDKAYFCDIKTNQDLHKKHWSEDLNRYTNFISSYGYYMQMAVYRELIKQTFNVECQPFIFGVSKQTPPDH
;
A
#
# COMPACT_ATOMS: atom_id res chain seq x y z
N ASN A 1 6.35 4.10 -0.48
CA ASN A 1 6.88 4.57 0.82
C ASN A 1 6.36 5.93 1.27
N TYR A 2 6.25 6.99 0.47
CA TYR A 2 5.73 8.29 0.98
C TYR A 2 4.31 8.20 1.60
N VAL A 3 3.35 7.65 0.84
CA VAL A 3 1.97 7.46 1.31
C VAL A 3 1.91 6.43 2.45
N HIS A 4 2.62 5.30 2.30
CA HIS A 4 2.63 4.24 3.33
C HIS A 4 3.22 4.74 4.66
N SER A 5 4.34 5.48 4.64
CA SER A 5 4.96 5.96 5.88
C SER A 5 4.06 6.94 6.63
N TYR A 6 3.24 7.73 5.91
CA TYR A 6 2.22 8.58 6.52
C TYR A 6 1.20 7.76 7.32
N PHE A 7 0.70 6.67 6.74
CA PHE A 7 -0.30 5.83 7.38
C PHE A 7 0.28 4.76 8.33
N GLU A 8 1.60 4.58 8.36
CA GLU A 8 2.30 3.74 9.34
C GLU A 8 2.34 4.42 10.71
N SER A 9 2.97 5.59 10.79
CA SER A 9 3.00 6.42 12.00
C SER A 9 3.60 7.79 11.70
N LYS A 10 3.37 8.75 12.60
CA LYS A 10 4.00 10.07 12.51
C LYS A 10 5.53 9.96 12.50
N GLU A 11 6.08 9.11 13.37
CA GLU A 11 7.52 8.89 13.49
C GLU A 11 8.12 8.25 12.23
N SER A 12 7.42 7.28 11.62
CA SER A 12 7.85 6.67 10.36
C SER A 12 7.84 7.68 9.22
N HIS A 13 6.80 8.52 9.15
CA HIS A 13 6.71 9.56 8.14
C HIS A 13 7.83 10.60 8.30
N GLU A 14 8.06 11.13 9.50
CA GLU A 14 9.13 12.08 9.79
C GLU A 14 10.51 11.51 9.43
N LYS A 15 10.77 10.26 9.83
CA LYS A 15 11.99 9.56 9.47
C LYS A 15 12.15 9.39 7.96
N PHE A 16 11.08 9.02 7.26
CA PHE A 16 11.09 8.93 5.80
C PHE A 16 11.44 10.27 5.16
N LEU A 17 10.89 11.37 5.67
CA LEU A 17 11.19 12.72 5.18
C LEU A 17 12.66 13.11 5.38
N GLU A 18 13.22 12.78 6.54
CA GLU A 18 14.63 13.05 6.88
C GLU A 18 15.58 12.24 5.98
N ASP A 19 15.38 10.93 5.93
CA ASP A 19 16.22 9.99 5.15
C ASP A 19 16.21 10.33 3.65
N ASN A 20 15.13 10.95 3.16
CA ASN A 20 14.92 11.24 1.74
C ASN A 20 14.95 12.75 1.42
N LYS A 21 15.44 13.60 2.32
CA LYS A 21 15.38 15.07 2.17
C LYS A 21 15.89 15.59 0.82
N LYS A 22 17.00 15.04 0.31
CA LYS A 22 17.59 15.44 -0.99
C LYS A 22 16.72 15.08 -2.20
N SER A 23 16.01 13.94 -2.13
CA SER A 23 15.16 13.47 -3.22
C SER A 23 13.76 14.10 -3.16
N LEU A 24 13.27 14.40 -1.95
CA LEU A 24 11.94 14.97 -1.69
C LEU A 24 11.83 16.46 -2.02
N PHE A 25 12.75 17.27 -1.49
CA PHE A 25 12.63 18.72 -1.54
C PHE A 25 13.32 19.31 -2.77
N LYS A 26 12.82 20.45 -3.25
CA LYS A 26 13.46 21.19 -4.34
C LYS A 26 14.84 21.63 -3.88
N TYR A 27 15.87 21.27 -4.66
CA TYR A 27 17.28 21.50 -4.30
C TYR A 27 17.69 20.89 -2.94
N GLY A 28 16.94 19.92 -2.42
CA GLY A 28 17.16 19.35 -1.08
C GLY A 28 16.85 20.30 0.08
N ASN A 29 16.15 21.42 -0.16
CA ASN A 29 15.81 22.40 0.86
C ASN A 29 14.29 22.44 1.12
N PRO A 30 13.81 22.08 2.32
CA PRO A 30 12.40 22.15 2.70
C PRO A 30 11.74 23.52 2.48
N GLU A 31 12.48 24.61 2.70
CA GLU A 31 11.97 25.98 2.52
C GLU A 31 11.65 26.31 1.06
N LYS A 32 12.23 25.56 0.11
CA LYS A 32 11.97 25.72 -1.34
C LYS A 32 10.75 24.91 -1.80
N GLY A 33 10.13 24.16 -0.89
CA GLY A 33 8.98 23.30 -1.16
C GLY A 33 9.34 21.92 -1.68
N ILE A 34 8.34 21.02 -1.71
CA ILE A 34 8.49 19.63 -2.13
C ILE A 34 8.39 19.48 -3.66
N LYS A 35 9.00 18.43 -4.23
CA LYS A 35 8.89 18.15 -5.67
C LYS A 35 7.48 17.69 -6.05
N LYS A 36 7.09 17.93 -7.29
CA LYS A 36 5.72 17.72 -7.82
C LYS A 36 5.17 16.31 -7.57
N ASP A 37 6.01 15.28 -7.67
CA ASP A 37 5.58 13.90 -7.45
C ASP A 37 5.14 13.62 -6.00
N PHE A 38 5.68 14.38 -5.04
CA PHE A 38 5.29 14.26 -3.63
C PHE A 38 4.13 15.17 -3.26
N VAL A 39 3.93 16.29 -3.98
CA VAL A 39 2.67 17.05 -3.91
C VAL A 39 1.48 16.14 -4.28
N LYS A 40 1.64 15.31 -5.31
CA LYS A 40 0.64 14.26 -5.61
C LYS A 40 0.49 13.25 -4.48
N GLY A 41 1.57 12.95 -3.76
CA GLY A 41 1.54 12.14 -2.55
C GLY A 41 0.61 12.73 -1.49
N ASP A 42 0.73 14.02 -1.22
CA ASP A 42 -0.15 14.75 -0.29
C ASP A 42 -1.61 14.72 -0.73
N GLU A 43 -1.88 14.90 -2.03
CA GLU A 43 -3.24 14.80 -2.59
C GLU A 43 -3.84 13.40 -2.38
N MET A 44 -3.06 12.34 -2.64
CA MET A 44 -3.50 10.95 -2.41
C MET A 44 -3.74 10.67 -0.92
N ILE A 45 -2.86 11.16 -0.03
CA ILE A 45 -3.02 11.04 1.42
C ILE A 45 -4.33 11.70 1.85
N LYS A 46 -4.57 12.93 1.39
CA LYS A 46 -5.77 13.69 1.75
C LYS A 46 -7.05 12.94 1.36
N VAL A 47 -7.10 12.42 0.13
CA VAL A 47 -8.28 11.68 -0.35
C VAL A 47 -8.54 10.43 0.50
N LEU A 48 -7.49 9.66 0.82
CA LEU A 48 -7.62 8.50 1.70
C LEU A 48 -8.00 8.86 3.15
N ASP A 49 -7.50 9.98 3.69
CA ASP A 49 -7.78 10.42 5.06
C ASP A 49 -9.19 11.01 5.23
N GLU A 50 -9.81 11.43 4.11
CA GLU A 50 -11.21 11.88 4.03
C GLU A 50 -12.18 10.72 3.74
N ASP A 51 -11.71 9.57 3.26
CA ASP A 51 -12.54 8.39 2.95
C ASP A 51 -12.95 7.63 4.23
N GLU A 52 -14.26 7.52 4.44
CA GLU A 52 -14.82 6.88 5.64
C GLU A 52 -14.52 5.38 5.69
N ALA A 53 -14.57 4.68 4.55
CA ALA A 53 -14.32 3.25 4.51
C ALA A 53 -12.85 2.94 4.83
N PHE A 54 -11.92 3.69 4.26
CA PHE A 54 -10.50 3.62 4.52
C PHE A 54 -10.21 3.86 6.00
N ARG A 55 -10.74 4.94 6.58
CA ARG A 55 -10.55 5.24 8.01
C ARG A 55 -11.08 4.12 8.91
N ASN A 56 -12.23 3.55 8.58
CA ASN A 56 -12.85 2.53 9.42
C ASN A 56 -12.23 1.13 9.25
N ILE A 57 -11.68 0.83 8.08
CA ILE A 57 -11.16 -0.50 7.75
C ILE A 57 -9.64 -0.56 7.90
N TYR A 58 -8.91 0.40 7.35
CA TYR A 58 -7.45 0.42 7.33
C TYR A 58 -6.85 0.94 8.65
N MET A 59 -7.33 2.07 9.17
CA MET A 59 -6.66 2.73 10.31
C MET A 59 -6.61 1.90 11.60
N PRO A 60 -7.61 1.07 11.97
CA PRO A 60 -7.57 0.31 13.22
C PRO A 60 -6.50 -0.79 13.29
N GLY A 61 -5.94 -1.24 12.17
CA GLY A 61 -5.03 -2.38 12.18
C GLY A 61 -3.61 -2.06 12.62
N ASP A 62 -2.92 -3.06 13.15
CA ASP A 62 -1.50 -2.98 13.46
C ASP A 62 -0.71 -2.73 12.18
N LYS A 63 0.16 -1.71 12.19
CA LYS A 63 0.86 -1.23 10.99
C LYS A 63 2.16 -1.99 10.75
N GLU A 64 2.44 -2.27 9.48
CA GLU A 64 3.71 -2.83 9.01
C GLU A 64 4.12 -4.15 9.70
N VAL A 65 3.13 -5.03 9.98
CA VAL A 65 3.33 -6.30 10.68
C VAL A 65 4.14 -7.27 9.84
N ILE A 66 5.24 -7.76 10.41
CA ILE A 66 6.07 -8.78 9.77
C ILE A 66 5.42 -10.15 9.97
N VAL A 67 5.17 -10.85 8.87
CA VAL A 67 4.69 -12.23 8.85
C VAL A 67 5.74 -13.13 8.20
N SER A 68 5.80 -14.39 8.61
CA SER A 68 6.76 -15.34 8.07
C SER A 68 6.20 -16.75 7.97
N GLY A 69 6.79 -17.57 7.13
CA GLY A 69 6.31 -18.91 6.89
C GLY A 69 7.22 -19.70 5.95
N ASN A 70 6.82 -20.92 5.65
CA ASN A 70 7.44 -21.75 4.63
C ASN A 70 6.45 -21.96 3.47
N LEU A 71 6.89 -21.62 2.25
CA LEU A 71 6.15 -21.89 1.01
C LEU A 71 7.08 -22.64 0.06
N PHE A 72 6.61 -23.77 -0.45
CA PHE A 72 7.34 -24.61 -1.40
C PHE A 72 8.75 -25.01 -0.92
N GLY A 73 8.92 -25.26 0.37
CA GLY A 73 10.20 -25.66 0.97
C GLY A 73 11.13 -24.50 1.32
N HIS A 74 10.76 -23.25 1.02
CA HIS A 74 11.59 -22.06 1.28
C HIS A 74 11.00 -21.19 2.38
N LYS A 75 11.86 -20.46 3.12
CA LYS A 75 11.41 -19.47 4.11
C LYS A 75 11.00 -18.18 3.40
N TRP A 76 9.82 -17.69 3.72
CA TRP A 76 9.26 -16.44 3.20
C TRP A 76 8.98 -15.47 4.34
N LYS A 77 9.00 -14.17 4.00
CA LYS A 77 8.55 -13.09 4.87
C LYS A 77 7.70 -12.10 4.08
N GLY A 78 6.69 -11.55 4.74
CA GLY A 78 5.86 -10.46 4.27
C GLY A 78 5.85 -9.33 5.28
N LYS A 79 5.47 -8.13 4.82
CA LYS A 79 5.23 -6.99 5.69
C LYS A 79 3.86 -6.43 5.29
N ILE A 80 2.92 -6.53 6.21
CA ILE A 80 1.50 -6.21 5.98
C ILE A 80 1.29 -4.76 6.37
N ASP A 81 0.81 -3.93 5.45
CA ASP A 81 0.59 -2.50 5.69
C ASP A 81 -0.32 -2.26 6.89
N SER A 82 -1.46 -2.97 6.96
CA SER A 82 -2.33 -2.97 8.14
C SER A 82 -3.02 -4.31 8.38
N LEU A 83 -2.85 -4.87 9.58
CA LEU A 83 -3.42 -6.17 9.98
C LEU A 83 -4.45 -5.99 11.10
N VAL A 84 -5.68 -6.48 10.88
CA VAL A 84 -6.77 -6.48 11.87
C VAL A 84 -7.10 -7.93 12.19
N LEU A 85 -6.29 -8.51 13.07
CA LEU A 85 -6.28 -9.95 13.31
C LEU A 85 -7.55 -10.45 14.02
N ASP A 86 -8.09 -9.66 14.95
CA ASP A 86 -9.31 -9.96 15.70
C ASP A 86 -10.56 -10.04 14.80
N LYS A 87 -10.56 -9.31 13.69
CA LYS A 87 -11.62 -9.34 12.67
C LYS A 87 -11.25 -10.14 11.42
N ALA A 88 -10.13 -10.85 11.45
CA ALA A 88 -9.65 -11.72 10.37
C ALA A 88 -9.58 -11.02 9.00
N TYR A 89 -8.99 -9.82 8.93
CA TYR A 89 -8.68 -9.18 7.66
C TYR A 89 -7.37 -8.40 7.68
N PHE A 90 -6.85 -8.07 6.50
CA PHE A 90 -5.70 -7.19 6.34
C PHE A 90 -5.87 -6.30 5.11
N CYS A 91 -5.15 -5.18 5.10
CA CYS A 91 -5.22 -4.18 4.06
C CYS A 91 -3.84 -3.89 3.47
N ASP A 92 -3.80 -3.47 2.22
CA ASP A 92 -2.59 -3.03 1.50
C ASP A 92 -2.93 -1.81 0.62
N ILE A 93 -2.11 -0.75 0.68
CA ILE A 93 -2.30 0.48 -0.10
C ILE A 93 -1.57 0.35 -1.43
N LYS A 94 -2.27 0.61 -2.55
CA LYS A 94 -1.68 0.61 -3.89
C LYS A 94 -1.86 1.95 -4.58
N THR A 95 -0.76 2.69 -4.74
CA THR A 95 -0.75 3.88 -5.59
C THR A 95 -0.60 3.47 -7.06
N ASN A 96 -1.48 3.95 -7.94
CA ASN A 96 -1.45 3.64 -9.38
C ASN A 96 -1.47 4.93 -10.22
N GLN A 97 -1.06 4.90 -11.48
CA GLN A 97 -1.23 6.03 -12.39
C GLN A 97 -2.71 6.36 -12.62
N ASP A 98 -3.53 5.33 -12.86
CA ASP A 98 -4.96 5.38 -13.18
C ASP A 98 -5.55 4.00 -12.84
N LEU A 99 -6.60 3.95 -12.03
CA LEU A 99 -7.22 2.69 -11.57
C LEU A 99 -8.07 2.02 -12.65
N HIS A 100 -8.56 2.78 -13.62
CA HIS A 100 -9.46 2.31 -14.69
C HIS A 100 -8.72 2.04 -16.01
N LYS A 101 -7.44 2.38 -16.09
CA LYS A 101 -6.60 2.06 -17.24
C LYS A 101 -6.65 0.57 -17.54
N LYS A 102 -6.98 0.24 -18.79
CA LYS A 102 -6.94 -1.13 -19.28
C LYS A 102 -5.50 -1.56 -19.52
N HIS A 103 -5.17 -2.77 -19.08
CA HIS A 103 -3.86 -3.38 -19.31
C HIS A 103 -4.03 -4.59 -20.21
N TRP A 104 -3.29 -4.67 -21.31
CA TRP A 104 -3.31 -5.86 -22.15
C TRP A 104 -2.52 -6.98 -21.48
N SER A 105 -3.12 -8.17 -21.38
CA SER A 105 -2.46 -9.40 -20.92
C SER A 105 -2.22 -10.29 -22.13
N GLU A 106 -0.96 -10.51 -22.48
CA GLU A 106 -0.57 -11.44 -23.55
C GLU A 106 -0.98 -12.88 -23.19
N ASP A 107 -0.75 -13.29 -21.93
CA ASP A 107 -1.06 -14.64 -21.46
C ASP A 107 -2.57 -14.98 -21.55
N LEU A 108 -3.43 -14.00 -21.28
CA LEU A 108 -4.89 -14.17 -21.32
C LEU A 108 -5.52 -13.69 -22.62
N ASN A 109 -4.73 -13.12 -23.52
CA ASN A 109 -5.15 -12.51 -24.79
C ASN A 109 -6.38 -11.58 -24.63
N ARG A 110 -6.38 -10.74 -23.58
CA ARG A 110 -7.48 -9.81 -23.27
C ARG A 110 -7.02 -8.65 -22.41
N TYR A 111 -7.82 -7.59 -22.37
CA TYR A 111 -7.64 -6.53 -21.39
C TYR A 111 -8.02 -6.98 -19.97
N THR A 112 -7.19 -6.63 -19.00
CA THR A 112 -7.37 -6.87 -17.56
C THR A 112 -7.30 -5.57 -16.77
N ASN A 113 -7.63 -5.64 -15.48
CA ASN A 113 -7.46 -4.55 -14.53
C ASN A 113 -6.03 -4.53 -13.94
N PHE A 114 -5.70 -3.45 -13.24
CA PHE A 114 -4.37 -3.27 -12.64
C PHE A 114 -4.05 -4.32 -11.56
N ILE A 115 -5.06 -4.82 -10.83
CA ILE A 115 -4.89 -5.87 -9.81
C ILE A 115 -4.28 -7.12 -10.42
N SER A 116 -4.83 -7.56 -11.57
CA SER A 116 -4.32 -8.70 -12.32
C SER A 116 -2.95 -8.42 -12.91
N SER A 117 -2.79 -7.27 -13.58
CA SER A 117 -1.58 -6.97 -14.35
C SER A 117 -0.35 -6.73 -13.49
N TYR A 118 -0.53 -6.28 -12.24
CA TYR A 118 0.57 -6.10 -11.29
C TYR A 118 0.73 -7.28 -10.32
N GLY A 119 0.01 -8.39 -10.54
CA GLY A 119 0.20 -9.63 -9.77
C GLY A 119 -0.30 -9.56 -8.32
N TYR A 120 -1.18 -8.62 -7.99
CA TYR A 120 -1.63 -8.43 -6.60
C TYR A 120 -2.47 -9.59 -6.07
N TYR A 121 -3.13 -10.37 -6.94
CA TYR A 121 -3.76 -11.63 -6.52
C TYR A 121 -2.76 -12.59 -5.87
N MET A 122 -1.58 -12.74 -6.47
CA MET A 122 -0.52 -13.59 -5.92
C MET A 122 0.01 -13.01 -4.61
N GLN A 123 0.22 -11.69 -4.55
CA GLN A 123 0.66 -11.04 -3.32
C GLN A 123 -0.32 -11.30 -2.17
N MET A 124 -1.62 -11.12 -2.39
CA MET A 124 -2.64 -11.33 -1.35
C MET A 124 -2.76 -12.81 -0.94
N ALA A 125 -2.62 -13.75 -1.88
CA ALA A 125 -2.61 -15.17 -1.58
C ALA A 125 -1.41 -15.56 -0.69
N VAL A 126 -0.22 -15.06 -1.03
CA VAL A 126 0.99 -15.26 -0.23
C VAL A 126 0.83 -14.65 1.16
N TYR A 127 0.35 -13.40 1.27
CA TYR A 127 0.16 -12.75 2.57
C TYR A 127 -0.85 -13.48 3.45
N ARG A 128 -1.99 -13.91 2.89
CA ARG A 128 -2.97 -14.72 3.62
C ARG A 128 -2.35 -15.99 4.18
N GLU A 129 -1.54 -16.70 3.39
CA GLU A 129 -0.89 -17.92 3.85
C GLU A 129 0.18 -17.64 4.92
N LEU A 130 0.99 -16.59 4.76
CA LEU A 130 1.99 -16.22 5.78
C LEU A 130 1.34 -15.77 7.10
N ILE A 131 0.23 -15.03 7.05
CA ILE A 131 -0.57 -14.66 8.23
C ILE A 131 -1.09 -15.93 8.92
N LYS A 132 -1.64 -16.88 8.14
CA LYS A 132 -2.12 -18.15 8.66
C LYS A 132 -1.01 -18.94 9.35
N GLN A 133 0.18 -19.02 8.79
CA GLN A 133 1.30 -19.71 9.44
C GLN A 133 1.85 -18.96 10.67
N THR A 134 1.82 -17.63 10.66
CA THR A 134 2.35 -16.80 11.76
C THR A 134 1.40 -16.78 12.96
N PHE A 135 0.09 -16.66 12.71
CA PHE A 135 -0.91 -16.38 13.74
C PHE A 135 -2.03 -17.42 13.83
N ASN A 136 -2.05 -18.41 12.94
CA ASN A 136 -3.12 -19.41 12.83
C ASN A 136 -4.51 -18.79 12.58
N VAL A 137 -4.55 -17.66 11.86
CA VAL A 137 -5.78 -16.97 11.46
C VAL A 137 -5.82 -16.84 9.94
N GLU A 138 -6.97 -17.14 9.36
CA GLU A 138 -7.20 -16.97 7.94
C GLU A 138 -7.84 -15.61 7.68
N CYS A 139 -7.06 -14.67 7.13
CA CYS A 139 -7.53 -13.31 6.91
C CYS A 139 -8.03 -13.04 5.48
N GLN A 140 -9.07 -12.21 5.36
CA GLN A 140 -9.54 -11.65 4.10
C GLN A 140 -8.64 -10.46 3.67
N PRO A 141 -8.11 -10.44 2.44
CA PRO A 141 -7.38 -9.29 1.91
C PRO A 141 -8.32 -8.16 1.44
N PHE A 142 -7.91 -6.92 1.69
CA PHE A 142 -8.43 -5.70 1.09
C PHE A 142 -7.30 -4.89 0.45
N ILE A 143 -7.55 -4.34 -0.74
CA ILE A 143 -6.63 -3.43 -1.41
C ILE A 143 -7.30 -2.07 -1.49
N PHE A 144 -6.63 -1.04 -0.96
CA PHE A 144 -7.03 0.35 -1.13
C PHE A 144 -6.19 0.96 -2.26
N GLY A 145 -6.81 1.09 -3.43
CA GLY A 145 -6.20 1.73 -4.58
C GLY A 145 -6.30 3.25 -4.46
N VAL A 146 -5.28 3.98 -4.89
CA VAL A 146 -5.38 5.42 -5.07
C VAL A 146 -4.59 5.84 -6.31
N SER A 147 -5.19 6.65 -7.18
CA SER A 147 -4.59 7.06 -8.44
C SER A 147 -3.74 8.34 -8.30
N LYS A 148 -2.82 8.54 -9.24
CA LYS A 148 -2.00 9.76 -9.38
C LYS A 148 -2.64 10.79 -10.32
N GLN A 149 -3.93 10.62 -10.62
CA GLN A 149 -4.72 11.57 -11.40
C GLN A 149 -4.96 12.85 -10.58
N THR A 150 -5.47 13.90 -11.23
CA THR A 150 -5.82 15.15 -10.55
C THR A 150 -7.27 15.49 -10.89
N PRO A 151 -8.23 15.35 -9.95
CA PRO A 151 -8.03 14.83 -8.58
C PRO A 151 -7.69 13.32 -8.55
N PRO A 152 -7.07 12.82 -7.46
CA PRO A 152 -6.95 11.38 -7.23
C PRO A 152 -8.31 10.69 -7.11
N ASP A 153 -8.47 9.61 -7.84
CA ASP A 153 -9.51 8.58 -7.69
C ASP A 153 -9.06 7.47 -6.71
N HIS A 154 -9.97 6.87 -5.93
CA HIS A 154 -9.69 5.87 -4.88
C HIS A 154 -10.84 4.88 -4.70
#